data_AF-A0A8T5XND2-F1
#
_entry.id   AF-A0A8T5XND2-F1
#
_cell.length_a   1.000
_cell.length_b   1.000
_cell.length_c   1.000
_cell.angle_alpha   90.00
_cell.angle_beta   90.00
_cell.angle_gamma   90.00
#
_symmetry.space_group_name_H-M   'P 1'
#
loop_
_entity.id
_entity.type
_entity.pdbx_description
1 polymer ?
#
loop_
_entity_poly.entity_id
_entity_poly.type
_entity_poly.pdbx_seq_one_letter_code
_entity_poly.pdbx_strand_id
1 'polypeptide(L)' 'MKDKNSLENIMQVIKSIEDNNWDNLDLANGVDMMLISNNNGTSKDKILTEQFDELRDKLEETINATNEFLSTLNDDDYE' A
#
# COMPACT_ATOMS: atom_id res chain seq x y z
N MET A 1 -22.67 -11.25 8.21
CA MET A 1 -23.18 -10.65 6.93
C MET A 1 -24.11 -11.65 6.24
N LYS A 2 -25.22 -11.23 5.59
CA LYS A 2 -26.29 -12.15 5.14
C LYS A 2 -26.03 -12.97 3.85
N ASP A 3 -24.87 -12.85 3.24
CA ASP A 3 -24.51 -13.65 2.06
C ASP A 3 -23.01 -13.98 2.07
N LYS A 4 -22.69 -15.24 2.37
CA LYS A 4 -21.33 -15.77 2.43
C LYS A 4 -20.60 -15.60 1.09
N ASN A 5 -21.30 -15.76 -0.03
CA ASN A 5 -20.72 -15.58 -1.36
C ASN A 5 -20.30 -14.13 -1.60
N SER A 6 -21.12 -13.18 -1.13
CA SER A 6 -20.77 -11.76 -1.20
C SER A 6 -19.54 -11.42 -0.35
N LEU A 7 -19.42 -12.01 0.84
CA LEU A 7 -18.23 -11.83 1.70
C LEU A 7 -16.96 -12.41 1.05
N GLU A 8 -17.04 -13.63 0.49
CA GLU A 8 -15.94 -14.26 -0.21
C GLU A 8 -15.48 -13.44 -1.43
N ASN A 9 -16.43 -12.91 -2.21
CA ASN A 9 -16.13 -12.03 -3.34
C ASN A 9 -15.44 -10.73 -2.89
N ILE A 10 -15.93 -10.11 -1.81
CA ILE A 10 -15.29 -8.92 -1.23
C ILE A 10 -13.86 -9.26 -0.80
N MET A 11 -13.68 -10.36 -0.07
CA MET A 11 -12.35 -10.78 0.39
C MET A 11 -11.39 -11.02 -0.79
N GLN A 12 -11.85 -11.63 -1.88
CA GLN A 12 -11.01 -11.84 -3.07
C GLN A 12 -10.58 -10.51 -3.71
N VAL A 13 -11.50 -9.55 -3.82
CA VAL A 13 -11.20 -8.23 -4.39
C VAL A 13 -10.20 -7.47 -3.51
N ILE A 14 -10.38 -7.49 -2.19
CA ILE A 14 -9.46 -6.79 -1.28
C ILE A 14 -8.07 -7.43 -1.27
N LYS A 15 -7.95 -8.76 -1.34
CA LYS A 15 -6.64 -9.42 -1.50
C LYS A 15 -5.93 -8.97 -2.77
N SER A 16 -6.67 -8.80 -3.86
CA SER A 16 -6.09 -8.23 -5.09
C SER A 16 -5.64 -6.78 -4.91
N ILE A 17 -6.35 -5.98 -4.11
CA ILE A 17 -5.91 -4.62 -3.76
C ILE A 17 -4.65 -4.65 -2.90
N GLU A 18 -4.57 -5.57 -1.92
CA GLU A 18 -3.38 -5.78 -1.08
C GLU A 18 -2.14 -6.09 -1.94
N ASP A 19 -2.24 -7.07 -2.83
CA ASP A 19 -1.15 -7.44 -3.75
C ASP A 19 -0.67 -6.23 -4.57
N ASN A 20 -1.62 -5.47 -5.15
CA ASN A 20 -1.28 -4.26 -5.92
C ASN A 20 -0.63 -3.17 -5.06
N ASN A 21 -1.01 -3.04 -3.78
CA ASN A 21 -0.42 -2.04 -2.90
C ASN A 21 1.05 -2.39 -2.58
N TRP A 22 1.35 -3.67 -2.37
CA TRP A 22 2.73 -4.14 -2.18
C TRP A 22 3.57 -3.97 -3.45
N ASP A 23 3.03 -4.31 -4.62
CA ASP A 23 3.69 -4.06 -5.91
C ASP A 23 3.99 -2.57 -6.12
N ASN A 24 3.05 -1.70 -5.77
CA ASN A 24 3.25 -0.25 -5.84
C ASN A 24 4.35 0.21 -4.87
N LEU A 25 4.48 -0.41 -3.69
CA LEU A 25 5.49 -0.05 -2.71
C LEU A 25 6.90 -0.43 -3.20
N ASP A 26 7.02 -1.59 -3.85
CA ASP A 26 8.27 -2.00 -4.48
C ASP A 26 8.68 -1.06 -5.61
N LEU A 27 7.73 -0.63 -6.45
CA LEU A 27 7.97 0.40 -7.47
C LEU A 27 8.37 1.73 -6.83
N ALA A 28 7.75 2.12 -5.72
CA ALA A 28 8.06 3.34 -5.00
C ALA A 28 9.49 3.32 -4.43
N ASN A 29 9.92 2.20 -3.86
CA ASN A 29 11.30 2.00 -3.40
C ASN A 29 12.31 2.16 -4.55
N GLY A 30 11.95 1.72 -5.77
CA GLY A 30 12.76 1.95 -6.97
C GLY A 30 12.95 3.42 -7.30
N VAL A 31 11.89 4.24 -7.18
CA VAL A 31 11.96 5.70 -7.40
C VAL A 31 12.80 6.38 -6.31
N ASP A 32 12.67 5.96 -5.05
CA ASP A 32 13.46 6.50 -3.95
C ASP A 32 14.98 6.32 -4.20
N MET A 33 15.39 5.12 -4.66
CA MET A 33 16.76 4.87 -5.08
C MET A 33 17.21 5.78 -6.23
N MET A 34 16.33 6.10 -7.19
CA MET A 34 16.67 7.01 -8.30
C MET A 34 16.85 8.46 -7.84
N LEU A 35 16.07 8.90 -6.84
CA LEU A 35 16.17 10.24 -6.24
C LEU A 35 17.45 10.39 -5.40
N ILE A 36 17.90 9.34 -4.72
CA ILE A 36 19.10 9.33 -3.85
C ILE A 36 20.41 9.12 -4.65
N SER A 37 20.40 8.30 -5.70
CA SER A 37 21.62 7.71 -6.29
C SER A 37 22.58 8.65 -7.00
N ASN A 38 22.27 9.94 -7.17
CA ASN A 38 23.04 10.80 -8.07
C ASN A 38 23.82 11.95 -7.44
N ASN A 39 23.94 12.05 -6.11
CA ASN A 39 24.77 13.12 -5.54
C ASN A 39 25.27 12.87 -4.10
N ASN A 40 26.09 11.83 -3.88
CA ASN A 40 26.74 11.58 -2.58
C ASN A 40 25.78 11.60 -1.36
N GLY A 41 24.55 11.09 -1.52
CA GLY A 41 23.55 11.07 -0.45
C GLY A 41 22.74 12.37 -0.28
N THR A 42 22.81 13.31 -1.21
CA THR A 42 21.91 14.47 -1.28
C THR A 42 20.90 14.33 -2.41
N SER A 43 19.61 14.51 -2.10
CA SER A 43 18.54 14.52 -3.11
C SER A 43 18.84 15.56 -4.20
N LYS A 44 18.66 15.17 -5.47
CA LYS A 44 18.79 16.06 -6.64
C LYS A 44 17.79 17.21 -6.62
N ASP A 45 16.64 17.01 -6.01
CA ASP A 45 15.55 17.97 -5.97
C ASP A 45 14.73 17.74 -4.70
N LYS A 46 14.95 18.64 -3.74
CA LYS A 46 14.30 18.59 -2.43
C LYS A 46 12.76 18.59 -2.55
N ILE A 47 12.20 19.30 -3.54
CA ILE A 47 10.75 19.38 -3.73
C ILE A 47 10.24 18.03 -4.24
N LEU A 48 10.91 17.42 -5.22
CA LEU A 48 10.52 16.11 -5.73
C LEU A 48 10.64 15.03 -4.66
N THR A 49 11.67 15.08 -3.81
CA THR A 49 11.80 14.14 -2.69
C THR A 49 10.70 14.33 -1.67
N GLU A 50 10.41 15.57 -1.24
CA GLU A 50 9.33 15.82 -0.27
C GLU A 50 7.97 15.37 -0.80
N GLN A 51 7.67 15.65 -2.08
CA GLN A 51 6.42 15.19 -2.72
C GLN A 51 6.35 13.67 -2.86
N PHE A 52 7.49 13.03 -3.11
CA PHE A 52 7.56 11.57 -3.26
C PHE A 52 7.49 10.85 -1.92
N ASP A 53 8.12 11.39 -0.86
CA ASP A 53 7.97 10.90 0.51
C ASP A 53 6.49 10.93 0.92
N GLU A 54 5.78 12.04 0.65
CA GLU A 54 4.33 12.13 0.93
C GLU A 54 3.51 11.07 0.15
N LEU A 55 3.91 10.75 -1.08
CA LEU A 55 3.26 9.69 -1.87
C LEU A 55 3.50 8.31 -1.26
N ARG A 56 4.75 8.02 -0.85
CA ARG A 56 5.11 6.75 -0.20
C ARG A 56 4.35 6.58 1.12
N ASP A 57 4.30 7.62 1.94
CA ASP A 57 3.61 7.58 3.23
C ASP A 57 2.11 7.26 3.05
N LYS A 58 1.45 7.87 2.07
CA LYS A 58 0.03 7.55 1.74
C LYS A 58 -0.16 6.12 1.23
N LEU A 59 0.83 5.57 0.54
CA LEU A 59 0.79 4.18 0.10
C LEU A 59 0.91 3.22 1.29
N GLU A 60 1.80 3.50 2.23
CA GLU A 60 1.91 2.74 3.48
C GLU A 60 0.62 2.82 4.31
N GLU A 61 0.01 4.00 4.42
CA GLU A 61 -1.32 4.16 5.05
C GLU A 61 -2.39 3.32 4.35
N THR A 62 -2.38 3.28 3.02
CA THR A 62 -3.32 2.48 2.22
C THR A 62 -3.11 0.98 2.43
N ILE A 63 -1.86 0.52 2.51
CA ILE A 63 -1.51 -0.87 2.85
C ILE A 63 -2.05 -1.22 4.23
N ASN A 64 -1.79 -0.39 5.23
CA ASN A 64 -2.24 -0.60 6.60
C ASN A 64 -3.77 -0.68 6.70
N ALA A 65 -4.48 0.26 6.05
CA ALA A 65 -5.95 0.24 6.01
C ALA A 65 -6.50 -1.00 5.30
N THR A 66 -5.84 -1.47 4.24
CA THR A 66 -6.21 -2.69 3.52
C THR A 66 -6.03 -3.92 4.40
N ASN A 67 -4.92 -4.01 5.14
CA ASN A 67 -4.62 -5.11 6.05
C ASN A 67 -5.58 -5.14 7.24
N GLU A 68 -5.92 -3.98 7.81
CA GLU A 68 -6.92 -3.86 8.88
C GLU A 68 -8.30 -4.32 8.40
N PHE A 69 -8.70 -3.94 7.19
CA PHE A 69 -9.94 -4.41 6.59
C PHE A 69 -9.94 -5.93 6.38
N LEU A 70 -8.86 -6.51 5.85
CA LEU A 70 -8.72 -7.96 5.70
C LEU A 70 -8.75 -8.69 7.04
N SER A 71 -8.10 -8.14 8.08
CA SER A 71 -8.16 -8.70 9.43
C SER A 71 -9.60 -8.73 9.94
N THR A 72 -10.35 -7.64 9.73
CA THR A 72 -11.76 -7.54 10.13
C THR A 72 -12.64 -8.54 9.38
N LEU A 73 -12.37 -8.78 8.09
CA LEU A 73 -13.11 -9.77 7.29
C LEU A 73 -12.82 -11.23 7.68
N ASN A 74 -11.63 -11.50 8.23
CA ASN A 74 -11.19 -12.84 8.65
C ASN A 74 -11.55 -13.15 10.10
N ASP A 75 -11.97 -12.16 10.90
CA ASP A 75 -12.33 -12.37 12.30
C ASP A 75 -13.68 -13.11 12.39
N ASP A 76 -13.71 -14.20 13.16
CA ASP A 76 -14.87 -15.10 13.30
C ASP A 76 -16.10 -14.40 13.94
N ASP A 77 -15.94 -13.17 14.45
CA ASP A 77 -17.00 -12.34 15.04
C ASP A 77 -18.03 -11.80 14.01
N TYR A 78 -17.86 -12.11 12.71
CA TYR A 78 -18.84 -11.82 11.65
C TYR A 78 -19.73 -13.02 11.23
N GLU A 79 -19.61 -14.17 11.90
CA GLU A 79 -20.53 -15.33 11.79
C GLU A 79 -21.83 -15.18 12.62
#